data_AF-A0A7C5TEP2-F1
#
_entry.id   AF-A0A7C5TEP2-F1
#
_cell.length_a   1.000
_cell.length_b   1.000
_cell.length_c   1.000
_cell.angle_alpha   90.00
_cell.angle_beta   90.00
_cell.angle_gamma   90.00
#
_symmetry.space_group_name_H-M   'P 1'
#
loop_
_entity.id
_entity.type
_entity.pdbx_description
1 polymer ?
#
loop_
_entity_poly.entity_id
_entity_poly.type
_entity_poly.pdbx_seq_one_letter_code
_entity_poly.pdbx_strand_id
1 'polypeptide(L)'
;MLAYIDYPEWRKLIESTEELDALLSRNMRQALSLIVMIGGDYDDSINSTFLKVWNGLTGNKGFIEDVHALSTQYRRGLIKADELTIGIINLLNKRRFSLVDLIMMSNYMKLVNDINLLDLGLMVLYENPESILAGAKEPPDIIPNRILSRELELDLEARCMVVKRTFSVHVSRQYDSNIYVIDWSNPGVVPYSKFAVSRVGDVEVSDPVFSSFVRFRVRVVSKVVGKDFVLTLPKPLNINADMNYCSSNVFVSLPQSMNMADYLSLVGKLRGLEYNVRITPFTRVDELIEDCSGGSLS
;
A
#
# COMPACT_ATOMS: atom_id res chain seq x y z
N MET A 1 -6.50 16.14 -0.35
CA MET A 1 -6.02 14.80 -0.78
C MET A 1 -4.67 14.87 -1.50
N LEU A 2 -3.84 13.82 -1.41
CA LEU A 2 -2.71 13.51 -2.29
C LEU A 2 -2.74 12.02 -2.64
N ALA A 3 -2.64 11.68 -3.92
CA ALA A 3 -2.58 10.30 -4.41
C ALA A 3 -1.68 10.16 -5.64
N TYR A 4 -1.37 8.94 -6.03
CA TYR A 4 -0.56 8.64 -7.20
C TYR A 4 -1.18 7.48 -7.98
N ILE A 5 -1.21 7.58 -9.30
CA ILE A 5 -1.55 6.45 -10.17
C ILE A 5 -0.26 5.84 -10.68
N ASP A 6 0.01 4.58 -10.33
CA ASP A 6 1.10 3.81 -10.91
C ASP A 6 0.60 2.80 -11.95
N TYR A 7 -0.13 3.31 -12.95
CA TYR A 7 -0.60 2.51 -14.07
C TYR A 7 0.32 2.74 -15.28
N PRO A 8 0.77 1.69 -16.00
CA PRO A 8 1.58 1.85 -17.21
C PRO A 8 0.97 2.88 -18.16
N GLU A 9 1.81 3.77 -18.70
CA GLU A 9 1.44 4.88 -19.61
C GLU A 9 0.60 6.02 -18.98
N TRP A 10 0.10 5.86 -17.76
CA TRP A 10 -0.81 6.81 -17.09
C TRP A 10 -0.34 7.20 -15.69
N ARG A 11 0.98 7.36 -15.55
CA ARG A 11 1.62 7.70 -14.28
C ARG A 11 1.47 9.17 -13.95
N LYS A 12 0.87 9.48 -12.79
CA LYS A 12 0.61 10.88 -12.41
C LYS A 12 0.33 11.04 -10.91
N LEU A 13 0.83 12.15 -10.34
CA LEU A 13 0.37 12.68 -9.05
C LEU A 13 -1.03 13.30 -9.17
N ILE A 14 -1.94 12.92 -8.28
CA ILE A 14 -3.31 13.44 -8.16
C ILE A 14 -3.43 14.28 -6.91
N GLU A 15 -4.01 15.46 -7.06
CA GLU A 15 -3.95 16.50 -6.02
C GLU A 15 -5.34 16.91 -5.51
N SER A 16 -6.41 16.47 -6.17
CA SER A 16 -7.78 16.78 -5.77
C SER A 16 -8.74 15.62 -6.05
N THR A 17 -9.86 15.62 -5.33
CA THR A 17 -10.92 14.62 -5.48
C THR A 17 -11.63 14.72 -6.82
N GLU A 18 -11.77 15.92 -7.38
CA GLU A 18 -12.36 16.15 -8.70
C GLU A 18 -11.49 15.57 -9.81
N GLU A 19 -10.17 15.72 -9.70
CA GLU A 19 -9.22 15.13 -10.64
C GLU A 19 -9.28 13.61 -10.60
N LEU A 20 -9.34 13.03 -9.39
CA LEU A 20 -9.51 11.59 -9.21
C LEU A 20 -10.80 11.10 -9.88
N ASP A 21 -11.92 11.76 -9.62
CA ASP A 21 -13.22 11.38 -10.19
C ASP A 21 -13.21 11.43 -11.72
N ALA A 22 -12.63 12.49 -12.30
CA ALA A 22 -12.51 12.64 -13.74
C ALA A 22 -11.65 11.52 -14.36
N LEU A 23 -10.57 11.12 -13.67
CA LEU A 23 -9.67 10.06 -14.11
C LEU A 23 -10.35 8.69 -14.04
N LEU A 24 -10.94 8.34 -12.89
CA LEU A 24 -11.59 7.06 -12.68
C LEU A 24 -12.82 6.87 -13.58
N SER A 25 -13.54 7.94 -13.88
CA SER A 25 -14.68 7.91 -14.81
C SER A 25 -14.26 7.66 -16.26
N ARG A 26 -13.04 8.05 -16.66
CA ARG A 26 -12.50 7.81 -18.01
C ARG A 26 -11.99 6.39 -18.17
N ASN A 27 -11.28 5.88 -17.17
CA ASN A 27 -10.73 4.52 -17.19
C ASN A 27 -10.71 3.91 -15.80
N MET A 28 -11.75 3.14 -15.49
CA MET A 28 -11.91 2.46 -14.21
C MET A 28 -10.74 1.54 -13.84
N ARG A 29 -9.99 1.00 -14.80
CA ARG A 29 -8.86 0.09 -14.53
C ARG A 29 -7.69 0.78 -13.82
N GLN A 30 -7.59 2.11 -13.94
CA GLN A 30 -6.54 2.87 -13.25
C GLN A 30 -6.71 2.84 -11.73
N ALA A 31 -7.92 2.54 -11.23
CA ALA A 31 -8.17 2.37 -9.79
C ALA A 31 -7.35 1.24 -9.15
N LEU A 32 -6.94 0.23 -9.94
CA LEU A 32 -6.17 -0.92 -9.48
C LEU A 32 -4.75 -0.57 -9.04
N SER A 33 -4.23 0.55 -9.55
CA SER A 33 -2.88 1.05 -9.26
C SER A 33 -2.91 2.42 -8.58
N LEU A 34 -4.07 2.82 -8.04
CA LEU A 34 -4.20 4.03 -7.24
C LEU A 34 -3.53 3.82 -5.89
N ILE A 35 -2.67 4.76 -5.50
CA ILE A 35 -2.01 4.79 -4.20
C ILE A 35 -2.41 6.09 -3.52
N VAL A 36 -3.16 6.00 -2.44
CA VAL A 36 -3.65 7.18 -1.71
C VAL A 36 -2.69 7.50 -0.57
N MET A 37 -1.95 8.60 -0.71
CA MET A 37 -0.91 8.99 0.25
C MET A 37 -1.53 9.74 1.44
N ILE A 38 -2.36 10.75 1.14
CA ILE A 38 -3.10 11.55 2.12
C ILE A 38 -4.56 11.64 1.67
N GLY A 39 -5.48 11.13 2.47
CA GLY A 39 -6.93 11.15 2.22
C GLY A 39 -7.73 11.82 3.35
N GLY A 40 -8.93 11.31 3.61
CA GLY A 40 -9.82 11.73 4.71
C GLY A 40 -10.90 12.75 4.32
N ASP A 41 -10.86 13.26 3.10
CA ASP A 41 -11.75 14.30 2.59
C ASP A 41 -12.68 13.83 1.46
N TYR A 42 -12.59 12.57 1.05
CA TYR A 42 -13.37 12.06 -0.07
C TYR A 42 -14.87 11.85 0.27
N ASP A 43 -15.71 11.85 -0.77
CA ASP A 43 -17.15 11.59 -0.68
C ASP A 43 -17.41 10.17 -0.15
N ASP A 44 -18.04 10.06 1.02
CA ASP A 44 -18.46 8.78 1.59
C ASP A 44 -19.85 8.36 1.14
N SER A 45 -20.53 9.09 0.26
CA SER A 45 -21.83 8.66 -0.22
C SER A 45 -21.74 7.28 -0.90
N ILE A 46 -22.78 6.46 -0.71
CA ILE A 46 -22.90 5.16 -1.40
C ILE A 46 -22.87 5.31 -2.93
N ASN A 47 -23.17 6.51 -3.43
CA ASN A 47 -23.19 6.86 -4.85
C ASN A 47 -21.90 7.54 -5.33
N SER A 48 -20.86 7.58 -4.50
CA SER A 48 -19.56 8.15 -4.87
C SER A 48 -18.98 7.48 -6.11
N THR A 49 -18.20 8.24 -6.87
CA THR A 49 -17.55 7.76 -8.10
C THR A 49 -16.68 6.53 -7.82
N PHE A 50 -15.91 6.55 -6.73
CA PHE A 50 -15.06 5.43 -6.33
C PHE A 50 -15.84 4.13 -6.09
N LEU A 51 -16.95 4.16 -5.35
CA LEU A 51 -17.76 2.96 -5.09
C LEU A 51 -18.43 2.41 -6.35
N LYS A 52 -18.86 3.30 -7.26
CA LYS A 52 -19.39 2.89 -8.58
C LYS A 52 -18.32 2.19 -9.41
N VAL A 53 -17.10 2.73 -9.41
CA VAL A 53 -15.94 2.16 -10.11
C VAL A 53 -15.57 0.79 -9.52
N TRP A 54 -15.50 0.68 -8.19
CA TRP A 54 -15.26 -0.59 -7.52
C TRP A 54 -16.32 -1.63 -7.90
N ASN A 55 -17.61 -1.28 -7.78
CA ASN A 55 -18.69 -2.18 -8.18
C ASN A 55 -18.63 -2.55 -9.67
N GLY A 56 -18.21 -1.64 -10.55
CA GLY A 56 -17.99 -1.91 -11.96
C GLY A 56 -16.87 -2.92 -12.24
N LEU A 57 -15.80 -2.90 -11.42
CA LEU A 57 -14.65 -3.79 -11.55
C LEU A 57 -14.93 -5.21 -11.02
N THR A 58 -15.66 -5.36 -9.92
CA THR A 58 -15.79 -6.66 -9.24
C THR A 58 -17.22 -7.18 -9.16
N GLY A 59 -18.23 -6.32 -9.27
CA GLY A 59 -19.64 -6.69 -9.07
C GLY A 59 -19.97 -7.14 -7.65
N ASN A 60 -19.05 -7.01 -6.69
CA ASN A 60 -19.17 -7.60 -5.35
C ASN A 60 -19.94 -6.68 -4.37
N LYS A 61 -21.20 -6.39 -4.70
CA LYS A 61 -22.04 -5.44 -3.96
C LYS A 61 -22.06 -5.67 -2.45
N GLY A 62 -22.25 -6.91 -2.02
CA GLY A 62 -22.35 -7.22 -0.59
C GLY A 62 -21.04 -6.95 0.18
N PHE A 63 -19.88 -7.17 -0.44
CA PHE A 63 -18.60 -6.81 0.19
C PHE A 63 -18.43 -5.29 0.27
N ILE A 64 -18.76 -4.59 -0.83
CA ILE A 64 -18.64 -3.12 -0.93
C ILE A 64 -19.54 -2.43 0.09
N GLU A 65 -20.80 -2.86 0.21
CA GLU A 65 -21.77 -2.30 1.16
C GLU A 65 -21.34 -2.48 2.61
N ASP A 66 -20.81 -3.66 2.97
CA ASP A 66 -20.31 -3.93 4.32
C ASP A 66 -19.07 -3.05 4.64
N VAL A 67 -18.14 -2.90 3.69
CA VAL A 67 -16.97 -2.01 3.85
C VAL A 67 -17.41 -0.56 4.00
N HIS A 68 -18.33 -0.11 3.15
CA HIS A 68 -18.90 1.24 3.21
C HIS A 68 -19.57 1.49 4.56
N ALA A 69 -20.35 0.54 5.08
CA ALA A 69 -21.01 0.65 6.37
C ALA A 69 -19.99 0.77 7.50
N LEU A 70 -18.96 -0.10 7.55
CA LEU A 70 -17.89 -0.04 8.55
C LEU A 70 -17.12 1.28 8.49
N SER A 71 -16.72 1.70 7.28
CA SER A 71 -16.02 2.96 7.02
C SER A 71 -16.82 4.17 7.51
N THR A 72 -18.13 4.21 7.19
CA THR A 72 -19.03 5.30 7.57
C THR A 72 -19.29 5.33 9.08
N GLN A 73 -19.47 4.16 9.71
CA GLN A 73 -19.63 4.08 11.17
C GLN A 73 -18.39 4.61 11.89
N TYR A 74 -17.19 4.25 11.40
CA TYR A 74 -15.94 4.78 11.94
C TYR A 74 -15.82 6.29 11.72
N ARG A 75 -16.08 6.78 10.50
CA ARG A 75 -16.06 8.23 10.17
C ARG A 75 -16.95 9.04 11.10
N ARG A 76 -18.14 8.51 11.42
CA ARG A 76 -19.13 9.14 12.30
C ARG A 76 -18.83 8.95 13.80
N GLY A 77 -17.75 8.27 14.16
CA GLY A 77 -17.37 7.99 15.54
C GLY A 77 -18.30 7.01 16.26
N LEU A 78 -19.09 6.22 15.52
CA LEU A 78 -20.00 5.22 16.08
C LEU A 78 -19.27 3.96 16.53
N ILE A 79 -18.12 3.67 15.91
CA ILE A 79 -17.22 2.59 16.28
C ILE A 79 -15.79 3.11 16.40
N LYS A 80 -15.00 2.48 17.29
CA LYS A 80 -13.57 2.77 17.48
C LYS A 80 -12.70 1.96 16.51
N ALA A 81 -11.41 2.28 16.46
CA ALA A 81 -10.45 1.57 15.61
C ALA A 81 -10.43 0.06 15.89
N ASP A 82 -10.48 -0.37 17.16
CA ASP A 82 -10.48 -1.80 17.51
C ASP A 82 -11.73 -2.54 16.98
N GLU A 83 -12.89 -1.89 17.03
CA GLU A 83 -14.15 -2.43 16.51
C GLU A 83 -14.13 -2.49 14.98
N LEU A 84 -13.56 -1.47 14.33
CA LEU A 84 -13.33 -1.48 12.88
C LEU A 84 -12.39 -2.63 12.48
N THR A 85 -11.28 -2.82 13.20
CA THR A 85 -10.34 -3.93 12.97
C THR A 85 -11.04 -5.29 13.05
N ILE A 86 -11.84 -5.51 14.11
CA ILE A 86 -12.61 -6.75 14.28
C ILE A 86 -13.64 -6.91 13.15
N GLY A 87 -14.34 -5.83 12.78
CA GLY A 87 -15.31 -5.81 11.69
C GLY A 87 -14.70 -6.24 10.36
N ILE A 88 -13.54 -5.67 10.01
CA ILE A 88 -12.82 -6.01 8.78
C ILE A 88 -12.30 -7.45 8.80
N ILE A 89 -11.71 -7.93 9.90
CA ILE A 89 -11.27 -9.35 9.98
C ILE A 89 -12.46 -10.29 9.79
N ASN A 90 -13.60 -9.99 10.42
CA ASN A 90 -14.82 -10.78 10.26
C ASN A 90 -15.35 -10.75 8.83
N LEU A 91 -15.31 -9.60 8.17
CA LEU A 91 -15.67 -9.44 6.77
C LEU A 91 -14.79 -10.33 5.87
N LEU A 92 -13.46 -10.21 5.99
CA LEU A 92 -12.49 -11.00 5.23
C LEU A 92 -12.57 -12.49 5.55
N ASN A 93 -13.05 -12.87 6.73
CA ASN A 93 -13.27 -14.28 7.05
C ASN A 93 -14.56 -14.82 6.40
N LYS A 94 -15.62 -14.02 6.30
CA LYS A 94 -16.97 -14.52 5.92
C LYS A 94 -17.35 -14.29 4.46
N ARG A 95 -16.93 -13.17 3.86
CA ARG A 95 -17.30 -12.79 2.49
C ARG A 95 -16.31 -13.38 1.49
N ARG A 96 -16.80 -13.62 0.27
CA ARG A 96 -15.93 -13.81 -0.89
C ARG A 96 -15.43 -12.46 -1.36
N PHE A 97 -14.16 -12.40 -1.75
CA PHE A 97 -13.52 -11.21 -2.29
C PHE A 97 -12.42 -11.62 -3.26
N SER A 98 -12.07 -10.68 -4.14
CA SER A 98 -10.91 -10.77 -5.04
C SER A 98 -9.75 -9.92 -4.52
N LEU A 99 -8.57 -10.02 -5.14
CA LEU A 99 -7.48 -9.09 -4.85
C LEU A 99 -7.86 -7.65 -5.19
N VAL A 100 -8.64 -7.45 -6.26
CA VAL A 100 -9.19 -6.14 -6.62
C VAL A 100 -10.05 -5.59 -5.48
N ASP A 101 -10.91 -6.40 -4.87
CA ASP A 101 -11.72 -5.96 -3.73
C ASP A 101 -10.86 -5.50 -2.54
N LEU A 102 -9.72 -6.16 -2.28
CA LEU A 102 -8.81 -5.78 -1.19
C LEU A 102 -8.09 -4.45 -1.46
N ILE A 103 -7.62 -4.27 -2.71
CA ILE A 103 -7.00 -3.02 -3.18
C ILE A 103 -8.01 -1.88 -3.05
N MET A 104 -9.21 -2.08 -3.59
CA MET A 104 -10.27 -1.07 -3.58
C MET A 104 -10.76 -0.76 -2.16
N MET A 105 -10.88 -1.76 -1.29
CA MET A 105 -11.19 -1.55 0.13
C MET A 105 -10.13 -0.69 0.83
N SER A 106 -8.86 -1.02 0.64
CA SER A 106 -7.75 -0.29 1.27
C SER A 106 -7.70 1.16 0.83
N ASN A 107 -7.84 1.41 -0.47
CA ASN A 107 -7.91 2.76 -1.03
C ASN A 107 -9.18 3.51 -0.60
N TYR A 108 -10.34 2.86 -0.59
CA TYR A 108 -11.59 3.49 -0.16
C TYR A 108 -11.52 3.95 1.30
N MET A 109 -11.04 3.09 2.20
CA MET A 109 -10.85 3.45 3.60
C MET A 109 -9.89 4.64 3.73
N LYS A 110 -8.80 4.64 2.94
CA LYS A 110 -7.81 5.71 2.95
C LYS A 110 -8.38 7.03 2.42
N LEU A 111 -9.13 7.00 1.33
CA LEU A 111 -9.80 8.16 0.76
C LEU A 111 -10.78 8.81 1.75
N VAL A 112 -11.58 7.99 2.43
CA VAL A 112 -12.69 8.47 3.28
C VAL A 112 -12.25 8.83 4.70
N ASN A 113 -11.31 8.07 5.28
CA ASN A 113 -10.95 8.18 6.70
C ASN A 113 -9.47 8.49 6.96
N ASP A 114 -8.66 8.65 5.90
CA ASP A 114 -7.20 8.75 5.97
C ASP A 114 -6.50 7.58 6.70
N ILE A 115 -7.14 6.41 6.73
CA ILE A 115 -6.61 5.18 7.30
C ILE A 115 -6.84 3.99 6.37
N ASN A 116 -5.95 3.01 6.38
CA ASN A 116 -6.19 1.70 5.79
C ASN A 116 -5.90 0.58 6.79
N LEU A 117 -5.81 -0.67 6.31
CA LEU A 117 -5.54 -1.85 7.12
C LEU A 117 -4.22 -1.78 7.90
N LEU A 118 -3.21 -1.12 7.34
CA LEU A 118 -1.90 -0.92 7.96
C LEU A 118 -2.03 -0.10 9.25
N ASP A 119 -2.84 0.95 9.23
CA ASP A 119 -3.06 1.83 10.39
C ASP A 119 -3.87 1.14 11.50
N LEU A 120 -4.60 0.07 11.15
CA LEU A 120 -5.32 -0.82 12.07
C LEU A 120 -4.43 -1.94 12.64
N GLY A 121 -3.12 -1.92 12.34
CA GLY A 121 -2.18 -2.94 12.80
C GLY A 121 -2.28 -4.26 12.05
N LEU A 122 -2.93 -4.27 10.88
CA LEU A 122 -3.04 -5.42 9.99
C LEU A 122 -2.13 -5.23 8.78
N MET A 123 -1.68 -6.31 8.16
CA MET A 123 -0.97 -6.28 6.89
C MET A 123 -1.55 -7.34 5.97
N VAL A 124 -1.89 -6.96 4.75
CA VAL A 124 -2.36 -7.89 3.72
C VAL A 124 -1.20 -8.23 2.82
N LEU A 125 -0.83 -9.51 2.83
CA LEU A 125 0.29 -10.06 2.09
C LEU A 125 -0.26 -11.00 1.03
N TYR A 126 0.09 -10.81 -0.24
CA TYR A 126 -0.32 -11.70 -1.32
C TYR A 126 0.89 -12.25 -2.08
N GLU A 127 0.79 -13.47 -2.58
CA GLU A 127 1.88 -14.09 -3.36
C GLU A 127 2.25 -13.18 -4.54
N ASN A 128 3.55 -12.93 -4.69
CA ASN A 128 4.06 -12.09 -5.78
C ASN A 128 3.60 -12.67 -7.14
N PRO A 129 2.90 -11.87 -7.99
CA PRO A 129 2.43 -12.32 -9.30
C PRO A 129 3.54 -12.85 -10.20
N GLU A 130 4.75 -12.27 -10.15
CA GLU A 130 5.89 -12.71 -10.95
C GLU A 130 6.37 -14.10 -10.53
N SER A 131 6.37 -14.40 -9.23
CA SER A 131 6.67 -15.74 -8.72
C SER A 131 5.66 -16.78 -9.22
N ILE A 132 4.37 -16.43 -9.21
CA ILE A 132 3.29 -17.30 -9.70
C ILE A 132 3.41 -17.54 -11.21
N LEU A 133 3.70 -16.49 -11.98
CA LEU A 133 3.93 -16.58 -13.42
C LEU A 133 5.14 -17.46 -13.75
N ALA A 134 6.18 -17.41 -12.92
CA ALA A 134 7.34 -18.29 -13.00
C ALA A 134 7.07 -19.74 -12.51
N GLY A 135 5.86 -20.04 -12.04
CA GLY A 135 5.47 -21.37 -11.56
C GLY A 135 6.00 -21.71 -10.17
N ALA A 136 6.44 -20.72 -9.40
CA ALA A 136 6.84 -20.88 -8.02
C ALA A 136 5.65 -20.60 -7.10
N LYS A 137 5.32 -21.55 -6.21
CA LYS A 137 4.42 -21.32 -5.08
C LYS A 137 5.26 -20.91 -3.88
N GLU A 138 4.90 -19.81 -3.24
CA GLU A 138 5.64 -19.29 -2.10
C GLU A 138 5.23 -20.05 -0.83
N PRO A 139 6.18 -20.46 0.02
CA PRO A 139 5.87 -21.27 1.18
C PRO A 139 5.24 -20.36 2.26
N PRO A 140 4.11 -20.76 2.87
CA PRO A 140 3.33 -19.86 3.72
C PRO A 140 3.87 -19.74 5.16
N ASP A 141 4.95 -20.44 5.49
CA ASP A 141 5.64 -20.43 6.78
C ASP A 141 6.48 -19.16 7.02
N ILE A 142 6.86 -18.45 5.95
CA ILE A 142 7.58 -17.18 6.03
C ILE A 142 6.71 -16.01 6.48
N ILE A 143 5.38 -16.20 6.56
CA ILE A 143 4.42 -15.14 6.88
C ILE A 143 4.26 -15.03 8.39
N PRO A 144 4.84 -13.99 9.04
CA PRO A 144 4.75 -13.88 10.48
C PRO A 144 3.35 -13.45 10.92
N ASN A 145 2.99 -13.83 12.15
CA ASN A 145 1.77 -13.37 12.85
C ASN A 145 0.47 -13.50 12.04
N ARG A 146 0.38 -14.53 11.20
CA ARG A 146 -0.78 -14.78 10.32
C ARG A 146 -2.07 -15.02 11.13
N ILE A 147 -3.11 -14.27 10.79
CA ILE A 147 -4.47 -14.37 11.35
C ILE A 147 -5.35 -15.21 10.43
N LEU A 148 -5.33 -14.89 9.13
CA LEU A 148 -6.15 -15.56 8.12
C LEU A 148 -5.33 -15.91 6.89
N SER A 149 -5.76 -16.97 6.21
CA SER A 149 -5.24 -17.39 4.92
C SER A 149 -6.40 -17.71 3.99
N ARG A 150 -6.33 -17.21 2.75
CA ARG A 150 -7.29 -17.49 1.69
C ARG A 150 -6.52 -17.78 0.42
N GLU A 151 -7.02 -18.72 -0.36
CA GLU A 151 -6.61 -18.89 -1.74
C GLU A 151 -7.64 -18.15 -2.61
N LEU A 152 -7.15 -17.29 -3.49
CA LEU A 152 -7.93 -16.52 -4.44
C LEU A 152 -7.55 -16.95 -5.86
N GLU A 153 -8.47 -16.82 -6.80
CA GLU A 153 -8.19 -17.03 -8.22
C GLU A 153 -7.94 -15.68 -8.90
N LEU A 154 -6.88 -15.60 -9.70
CA LEU A 154 -6.61 -14.51 -10.61
C LEU A 154 -6.61 -15.02 -12.05
N ASP A 155 -7.27 -14.29 -12.92
CA ASP A 155 -7.12 -14.40 -14.36
C ASP A 155 -5.88 -13.59 -14.76
N LEU A 156 -4.76 -14.28 -15.04
CA LEU A 156 -3.55 -13.63 -15.56
C LEU A 156 -3.58 -13.65 -17.09
N GLU A 157 -3.56 -12.46 -17.69
CA GLU A 157 -3.39 -12.32 -19.14
C GLU A 157 -1.92 -12.58 -19.49
N ALA A 158 -1.65 -13.71 -20.17
CA ALA A 158 -0.33 -14.05 -20.66
C ALA A 158 -0.41 -14.32 -22.16
N ARG A 159 0.20 -13.45 -22.97
CA ARG A 159 0.41 -13.66 -24.42
C ARG A 159 -0.84 -14.17 -25.16
N CYS A 160 -1.97 -13.46 -25.02
CA CYS A 160 -3.27 -13.76 -25.65
C CYS A 160 -4.05 -14.97 -25.07
N MET A 161 -3.63 -15.53 -23.93
CA MET A 161 -4.40 -16.53 -23.18
C MET A 161 -4.68 -16.02 -21.76
N VAL A 162 -5.88 -16.27 -21.27
CA VAL A 162 -6.23 -16.06 -19.86
C VAL A 162 -5.92 -17.32 -19.10
N VAL A 163 -4.96 -17.25 -18.17
CA VAL A 163 -4.57 -18.38 -17.33
C VAL A 163 -5.09 -18.14 -15.93
N LYS A 164 -6.00 -19.00 -15.48
CA LYS A 164 -6.42 -19.03 -14.08
C LYS A 164 -5.29 -19.54 -13.21
N ARG A 165 -4.86 -18.69 -12.28
CA ARG A 165 -3.89 -19.03 -11.24
C ARG A 165 -4.50 -18.81 -9.88
N THR A 166 -4.23 -19.74 -8.99
CA THR A 166 -4.57 -19.60 -7.58
C THR A 166 -3.39 -18.98 -6.86
N PHE A 167 -3.66 -17.99 -6.02
CA PHE A 167 -2.65 -17.33 -5.20
C PHE A 167 -3.13 -17.18 -3.76
N SER A 168 -2.19 -17.15 -2.84
CA SER A 168 -2.43 -17.09 -1.42
C SER A 168 -2.42 -15.63 -0.98
N VAL A 169 -3.44 -15.28 -0.21
CA VAL A 169 -3.53 -14.02 0.52
C VAL A 169 -3.56 -14.32 2.00
N HIS A 170 -2.74 -13.60 2.74
CA HIS A 170 -2.61 -13.67 4.17
C HIS A 170 -2.90 -12.32 4.78
N VAL A 171 -3.59 -12.33 5.92
CA VAL A 171 -3.69 -11.15 6.78
C VAL A 171 -2.93 -11.45 8.05
N SER A 172 -1.96 -10.59 8.37
CA SER A 172 -1.08 -10.72 9.52
C SER A 172 -1.25 -9.57 10.48
N ARG A 173 -1.03 -9.82 11.78
CA ARG A 173 -0.83 -8.73 12.75
C ARG A 173 0.58 -8.19 12.61
N GLN A 174 0.71 -6.88 12.75
CA GLN A 174 2.00 -6.23 12.74
C GLN A 174 2.74 -6.39 14.07
N TYR A 175 4.06 -6.18 14.04
CA TYR A 175 4.88 -6.12 15.25
C TYR A 175 4.67 -4.81 15.99
N ASP A 176 4.89 -4.84 17.31
CA ASP A 176 5.00 -3.61 18.09
C ASP A 176 6.43 -3.07 17.92
N SER A 177 6.54 -1.89 17.33
CA SER A 177 7.82 -1.27 16.96
C SER A 177 7.72 0.24 16.97
N ASN A 178 8.82 0.88 17.34
CA ASN A 178 8.98 2.33 17.28
C ASN A 178 9.56 2.80 15.93
N ILE A 179 9.86 1.89 15.00
CA ILE A 179 10.24 2.23 13.62
C ILE A 179 9.00 2.13 12.75
N TYR A 180 8.70 3.20 12.03
CA TYR A 180 7.53 3.31 11.16
C TYR A 180 7.95 3.33 9.70
N VAL A 181 7.33 2.47 8.90
CA VAL A 181 7.39 2.53 7.44
C VAL A 181 6.04 2.96 6.91
N ILE A 182 5.96 4.15 6.33
CA ILE A 182 4.78 4.62 5.60
C ILE A 182 4.85 4.04 4.19
N ASP A 183 3.93 3.11 3.88
CA ASP A 183 3.84 2.51 2.55
C ASP A 183 3.00 3.38 1.62
N TRP A 184 3.69 4.19 0.82
CA TRP A 184 3.14 4.90 -0.34
C TRP A 184 3.64 4.31 -1.65
N SER A 185 4.18 3.08 -1.62
CA SER A 185 4.62 2.34 -2.81
C SER A 185 3.54 1.39 -3.35
N ASN A 186 2.62 0.96 -2.50
CA ASN A 186 1.57 0.00 -2.84
C ASN A 186 0.19 0.50 -2.39
N PRO A 187 -0.91 -0.03 -2.95
CA PRO A 187 -2.28 0.38 -2.61
C PRO A 187 -2.80 -0.23 -1.28
N GLY A 188 -1.92 -0.50 -0.32
CA GLY A 188 -2.26 -1.11 0.97
C GLY A 188 -2.34 -2.64 0.98
N VAL A 189 -1.99 -3.30 -0.12
CA VAL A 189 -1.70 -4.74 -0.19
C VAL A 189 -0.26 -4.93 -0.65
N VAL A 190 0.49 -5.76 0.06
CA VAL A 190 1.94 -5.85 -0.14
C VAL A 190 2.27 -7.22 -0.77
N PRO A 191 2.92 -7.26 -1.93
CA PRO A 191 3.36 -8.52 -2.51
C PRO A 191 4.48 -9.10 -1.64
N TYR A 192 4.39 -10.40 -1.34
CA TYR A 192 5.43 -11.11 -0.60
C TYR A 192 6.15 -12.13 -1.49
N SER A 193 7.38 -12.46 -1.10
CA SER A 193 8.25 -13.41 -1.81
C SER A 193 9.03 -14.26 -0.80
N LYS A 194 9.35 -15.53 -1.11
CA LYS A 194 10.24 -16.36 -0.27
C LYS A 194 11.63 -15.80 -0.12
N PHE A 195 12.06 -15.00 -1.09
CA PHE A 195 13.33 -14.32 -1.01
C PHE A 195 13.12 -13.14 -0.05
N ALA A 196 13.19 -13.40 1.26
CA ALA A 196 13.29 -12.34 2.26
C ALA A 196 14.61 -11.53 2.13
N VAL A 197 15.41 -11.84 1.12
CA VAL A 197 16.60 -11.12 0.67
C VAL A 197 16.21 -10.19 -0.48
N SER A 198 16.63 -8.93 -0.38
CA SER A 198 16.28 -7.86 -1.31
C SER A 198 16.69 -8.15 -2.76
N ARG A 199 17.79 -8.90 -2.97
CA ARG A 199 18.33 -9.27 -4.28
C ARG A 199 18.93 -10.67 -4.28
N VAL A 200 18.85 -11.36 -5.42
CA VAL A 200 19.66 -12.54 -5.73
C VAL A 200 20.45 -12.22 -7.00
N GLY A 201 21.75 -11.97 -6.84
CA GLY A 201 22.55 -11.37 -7.90
C GLY A 201 22.02 -9.97 -8.26
N ASP A 202 21.79 -9.72 -9.54
CA ASP A 202 21.26 -8.43 -10.05
C ASP A 202 19.72 -8.40 -10.15
N VAL A 203 19.04 -9.45 -9.70
CA VAL A 203 17.58 -9.56 -9.81
C VAL A 203 16.94 -9.10 -8.51
N GLU A 204 16.00 -8.17 -8.62
CA GLU A 204 15.11 -7.76 -7.53
C GLU A 204 14.05 -8.84 -7.31
N VAL A 205 13.99 -9.38 -6.09
CA VAL A 205 13.17 -10.57 -5.82
C VAL A 205 12.18 -10.36 -4.68
N SER A 206 12.18 -9.20 -4.03
CA SER A 206 11.33 -8.91 -2.88
C SER A 206 10.86 -7.46 -2.85
N ASP A 207 9.63 -7.28 -2.37
CA ASP A 207 9.09 -5.96 -2.05
C ASP A 207 9.83 -5.38 -0.82
N PRO A 208 10.37 -4.15 -0.90
CA PRO A 208 11.08 -3.51 0.20
C PRO A 208 10.27 -3.38 1.50
N VAL A 209 8.95 -3.19 1.40
CA VAL A 209 8.06 -3.05 2.55
C VAL A 209 7.88 -4.39 3.24
N PHE A 210 7.67 -5.47 2.47
CA PHE A 210 7.64 -6.83 3.01
C PHE A 210 8.96 -7.19 3.71
N SER A 211 10.09 -6.93 3.05
CA SER A 211 11.42 -7.21 3.60
C SER A 211 11.67 -6.42 4.89
N SER A 212 11.28 -5.15 4.94
CA SER A 212 11.39 -4.33 6.16
C SER A 212 10.55 -4.89 7.31
N PHE A 213 9.31 -5.29 7.01
CA PHE A 213 8.40 -5.87 7.97
C PHE A 213 8.95 -7.18 8.57
N VAL A 214 9.44 -8.10 7.73
CA VAL A 214 9.93 -9.41 8.20
C VAL A 214 11.29 -9.32 8.89
N ARG A 215 12.24 -8.58 8.30
CA ARG A 215 13.63 -8.54 8.79
C ARG A 215 13.79 -7.62 9.99
N PHE A 216 13.30 -6.39 9.88
CA PHE A 216 13.51 -5.34 10.90
C PHE A 216 12.34 -5.22 11.89
N ARG A 217 11.27 -6.02 11.72
CA ARG A 217 10.09 -6.04 12.60
C ARG A 217 9.49 -4.64 12.78
N VAL A 218 9.47 -3.84 11.72
CA VAL A 218 8.93 -2.47 11.74
C VAL A 218 7.41 -2.47 11.77
N ARG A 219 6.84 -1.32 12.15
CA ARG A 219 5.42 -1.05 12.01
C ARG A 219 5.17 -0.36 10.67
N VAL A 220 4.41 -1.00 9.79
CA VAL A 220 3.99 -0.45 8.51
C VAL A 220 2.67 0.29 8.67
N VAL A 221 2.59 1.50 8.15
CA VAL A 221 1.41 2.38 8.23
C VAL A 221 1.14 3.00 6.86
N SER A 222 -0.03 3.60 6.65
CA SER A 222 -0.33 4.33 5.41
C SER A 222 -0.46 5.83 5.62
N LYS A 223 -0.77 6.25 6.84
CA LYS A 223 -0.84 7.66 7.21
C LYS A 223 0.51 8.19 7.68
N VAL A 224 0.67 9.50 7.52
CA VAL A 224 1.83 10.20 8.06
C VAL A 224 1.85 10.08 9.59
N VAL A 225 3.01 9.77 10.16
CA VAL A 225 3.24 9.74 11.60
C VAL A 225 4.17 10.89 11.97
N GLY A 226 3.68 11.79 12.83
CA GLY A 226 4.44 12.98 13.23
C GLY A 226 4.58 14.03 12.11
N LYS A 227 5.58 14.91 12.24
CA LYS A 227 5.89 15.94 11.25
C LYS A 227 7.23 15.74 10.53
N ASP A 228 8.08 14.80 10.96
CA ASP A 228 9.43 14.58 10.42
C ASP A 228 9.56 13.15 9.90
N PHE A 229 9.81 13.01 8.60
CA PHE A 229 9.96 11.71 7.95
C PHE A 229 10.90 11.76 6.76
N VAL A 230 11.47 10.60 6.43
CA VAL A 230 12.49 10.43 5.39
C VAL A 230 11.87 9.77 4.17
N LEU A 231 12.00 10.39 3.00
CA LEU A 231 11.49 9.89 1.73
C LEU A 231 12.56 9.15 0.94
N THR A 232 12.26 7.90 0.57
CA THR A 232 13.05 7.18 -0.45
C THR A 232 12.99 7.90 -1.78
N LEU A 233 14.06 7.82 -2.57
CA LEU A 233 14.05 8.26 -3.95
C LEU A 233 13.30 7.26 -4.84
N PRO A 234 12.57 7.72 -5.87
CA PRO A 234 11.95 6.79 -6.82
C PRO A 234 12.99 6.16 -7.76
N LYS A 235 14.14 6.82 -7.97
CA LYS A 235 15.23 6.34 -8.83
C LYS A 235 16.60 6.77 -8.28
N PRO A 236 17.67 5.99 -8.52
CA PRO A 236 19.01 6.37 -8.11
C PRO A 236 19.43 7.65 -8.83
N LEU A 237 19.73 8.71 -8.07
CA LEU A 237 20.19 9.99 -8.61
C LEU A 237 21.21 10.62 -7.68
N ASN A 238 22.13 11.39 -8.27
CA ASN A 238 22.99 12.33 -7.56
C ASN A 238 22.19 13.58 -7.17
N ILE A 239 21.15 13.42 -6.34
CA ILE A 239 20.54 14.53 -5.61
C ILE A 239 21.36 14.71 -4.33
N ASN A 240 21.55 15.96 -3.89
CA ASN A 240 22.12 16.22 -2.57
C ASN A 240 21.15 15.70 -1.51
N ALA A 241 21.36 14.46 -1.07
CA ALA A 241 20.66 13.91 0.08
C ALA A 241 20.91 14.79 1.31
N ASP A 242 19.94 14.85 2.22
CA ASP A 242 20.07 15.63 3.43
C ASP A 242 21.12 14.99 4.36
N MET A 243 22.14 15.73 4.77
CA MET A 243 23.26 15.17 5.57
C MET A 243 22.84 14.44 6.86
N ASN A 244 21.65 14.72 7.40
CA ASN A 244 21.11 14.12 8.61
C ASN A 244 19.77 13.40 8.36
N TYR A 245 19.66 12.60 7.28
CA TYR A 245 18.42 11.87 7.01
C TYR A 245 18.11 10.81 8.08
N CYS A 246 19.11 10.19 8.73
CA CYS A 246 18.90 9.18 9.79
C CYS A 246 18.45 9.74 11.16
N SER A 247 18.00 10.99 11.25
CA SER A 247 17.51 11.55 12.51
C SER A 247 16.03 11.25 12.82
N SER A 248 15.34 10.52 11.94
CA SER A 248 13.94 10.13 12.09
C SER A 248 13.79 8.62 12.09
N ASN A 249 12.76 8.14 12.77
CA ASN A 249 12.32 6.75 12.81
C ASN A 249 11.10 6.49 11.90
N VAL A 250 10.75 7.45 11.05
CA VAL A 250 9.62 7.37 10.11
C VAL A 250 10.17 7.44 8.69
N PHE A 251 10.04 6.32 7.97
CA PHE A 251 10.56 6.15 6.62
C PHE A 251 9.40 5.97 5.64
N VAL A 252 9.44 6.65 4.50
CA VAL A 252 8.38 6.61 3.48
C VAL A 252 8.90 5.87 2.26
N SER A 253 8.23 4.78 1.90
CA SER A 253 8.46 4.04 0.65
C SER A 253 7.63 4.66 -0.47
N LEU A 254 8.27 4.99 -1.59
CA LEU A 254 7.60 5.56 -2.77
C LEU A 254 7.59 4.60 -3.96
N PRO A 255 6.66 4.78 -4.92
CA PRO A 255 6.65 3.98 -6.14
C PRO A 255 7.92 4.25 -6.95
N GLN A 256 8.68 3.20 -7.28
CA GLN A 256 9.94 3.31 -8.04
C GLN A 256 9.74 3.79 -9.47
N SER A 257 8.52 3.67 -9.97
CA SER A 257 8.08 4.13 -11.27
C SER A 257 7.82 5.64 -11.32
N MET A 258 7.74 6.32 -10.16
CA MET A 258 7.45 7.74 -10.07
C MET A 258 8.50 8.56 -10.79
N ASN A 259 8.04 9.50 -11.62
CA ASN A 259 8.94 10.40 -12.32
C ASN A 259 9.43 11.50 -11.36
N MET A 260 10.56 12.13 -11.72
CA MET A 260 11.20 13.11 -10.85
C MET A 260 10.38 14.40 -10.70
N ALA A 261 9.59 14.78 -11.70
CA ALA A 261 8.74 15.96 -11.62
C ALA A 261 7.62 15.78 -10.57
N ASP A 262 6.95 14.63 -10.59
CA ASP A 262 5.93 14.26 -9.60
C ASP A 262 6.54 14.13 -8.20
N TYR A 263 7.73 13.54 -8.09
CA TYR A 263 8.46 13.44 -6.82
C TYR A 263 8.77 14.82 -6.22
N LEU A 264 9.33 15.74 -7.01
CA LEU A 264 9.65 17.09 -6.54
C LEU A 264 8.37 17.89 -6.21
N SER A 265 7.29 17.70 -6.98
CA SER A 265 5.97 18.27 -6.68
C SER A 265 5.43 17.77 -5.34
N LEU A 266 5.51 16.45 -5.11
CA LEU A 266 5.13 15.83 -3.84
C LEU A 266 5.92 16.41 -2.67
N VAL A 267 7.24 16.49 -2.78
CA VAL A 267 8.10 17.09 -1.74
C VAL A 267 7.71 18.54 -1.47
N GLY A 268 7.50 19.34 -2.51
CA GLY A 268 7.08 20.74 -2.39
C GLY A 268 5.74 20.88 -1.65
N LYS A 269 4.78 20.02 -1.96
CA LYS A 269 3.46 19.99 -1.30
C LYS A 269 3.54 19.57 0.16
N LEU A 270 4.28 18.50 0.45
CA LEU A 270 4.46 18.03 1.82
C LEU A 270 5.11 19.12 2.69
N ARG A 271 6.11 19.82 2.17
CA ARG A 271 6.71 20.99 2.85
C ARG A 271 5.73 22.15 2.99
N GLY A 272 4.88 22.40 1.99
CA GLY A 272 3.79 23.37 2.06
C GLY A 272 2.72 23.03 3.11
N LEU A 273 2.55 21.75 3.43
CA LEU A 273 1.74 21.24 4.55
C LEU A 273 2.50 21.23 5.89
N GLU A 274 3.63 21.92 5.97
CA GLU A 274 4.49 22.03 7.16
C GLU A 274 5.13 20.71 7.62
N TYR A 275 5.27 19.72 6.74
CA TYR A 275 6.08 18.53 7.04
C TYR A 275 7.57 18.81 6.84
N ASN A 276 8.38 18.32 7.78
CA ASN A 276 9.83 18.26 7.66
C ASN A 276 10.22 17.02 6.85
N VAL A 277 10.30 17.19 5.53
CA VAL A 277 10.66 16.13 4.59
C VAL A 277 12.16 16.08 4.36
N ARG A 278 12.77 14.95 4.73
CA ARG A 278 14.17 14.63 4.46
C ARG A 278 14.31 13.72 3.26
N ILE A 279 15.26 14.00 2.38
CA ILE A 279 15.54 13.22 1.18
C ILE A 279 16.77 12.34 1.45
N THR A 280 16.61 11.04 1.23
CA THR A 280 17.69 10.04 1.37
C THR A 280 18.36 9.73 0.02
N PRO A 281 19.60 9.20 -0.05
CA PRO A 281 20.13 8.66 -1.31
C PRO A 281 19.52 7.29 -1.68
N PHE A 282 18.82 6.62 -0.76
CA PHE A 282 18.29 5.28 -0.97
C PHE A 282 16.97 5.30 -1.74
N THR A 283 16.80 4.33 -2.64
CA THR A 283 15.53 4.12 -3.33
C THR A 283 14.63 3.12 -2.64
N ARG A 284 15.22 2.22 -1.84
CA ARG A 284 14.49 1.20 -1.10
C ARG A 284 14.49 1.51 0.39
N VAL A 285 13.34 1.26 1.03
CA VAL A 285 13.16 1.56 2.46
C VAL A 285 13.89 0.56 3.38
N ASP A 286 14.08 -0.69 2.94
CA ASP A 286 14.83 -1.69 3.71
C ASP A 286 16.33 -1.33 3.78
N GLU A 287 16.92 -0.92 2.65
CA GLU A 287 18.31 -0.43 2.59
C GLU A 287 18.50 0.83 3.46
N LEU A 288 17.53 1.75 3.44
CA LEU A 288 17.53 2.95 4.27
C LEU A 288 17.50 2.62 5.78
N ILE A 289 16.66 1.67 6.19
CA ILE A 289 16.59 1.26 7.59
C ILE A 289 17.90 0.62 8.04
N GLU A 290 18.49 -0.23 7.19
CA GLU A 290 19.75 -0.91 7.47
C GLU A 290 20.89 0.10 7.70
N ASP A 291 21.00 1.11 6.85
CA ASP A 291 21.96 2.20 6.95
C ASP A 291 21.76 3.01 8.24
N CYS A 292 20.52 3.48 8.49
CA CYS A 292 20.23 4.29 9.67
C CYS A 292 20.31 3.52 10.99
N SER A 293 20.24 2.19 10.95
CA SER A 293 20.40 1.33 12.14
C SER A 293 21.87 0.92 12.38
N GLY A 294 22.81 1.42 11.57
CA GLY A 294 24.25 1.16 11.70
C GLY A 294 24.64 -0.31 11.51
N GLY A 295 23.87 -1.09 10.74
CA GLY A 295 24.12 -2.51 10.48
C GLY A 295 23.95 -3.45 11.70
N SER A 296 23.53 -2.91 12.85
CA SER A 296 23.44 -3.62 14.14
C SER A 296 22.25 -4.58 14.28
N LEU A 297 21.44 -4.72 13.22
CA LEU A 297 20.25 -5.58 13.16
C LEU A 297 20.43 -6.83 12.28
N SER A 298 21.68 -7.16 11.92
CA SER A 298 22.05 -8.37 11.16
C SER A 298 22.24 -9.60 12.04
#